data_AF-A0A183GGR7-F1
#
_entry.id   AF-A0A183GGR7-F1
#
_cell.length_a   1.000
_cell.length_b   1.000
_cell.length_c   1.000
_cell.angle_alpha   90.00
_cell.angle_beta   90.00
_cell.angle_gamma   90.00
#
_symmetry.space_group_name_H-M   'P 1'
#
loop_
_entity.id
_entity.type
_entity.pdbx_description
1 polymer ?
#
loop_
_entity_poly.entity_id
_entity_poly.type
_entity_poly.pdbx_seq_one_letter_code
_entity_poly.pdbx_strand_id
1 'polypeptide(L)'
;MDAITRDLQQPVPWTLLYADDVMLACEEKDDLERQVQAWCDRLARFGLKLNVKKTEYLTTDVNESGSIKINGIELARASMFKYLRSAVASDGKK
;
A
#
# COMPACT_ATOMS: atom_id res chain seq x y z
N MET A 1 0.84 -18.01 2.65
CA MET A 1 0.51 -16.57 2.56
C MET A 1 -0.73 -16.24 3.38
N ASP A 2 -1.84 -16.97 3.24
CA ASP A 2 -3.10 -16.73 3.98
C ASP A 2 -2.96 -16.50 5.49
N ALA A 3 -2.16 -17.27 6.22
CA ALA A 3 -2.05 -17.12 7.68
C ALA A 3 -1.49 -15.75 8.14
N ILE A 4 -0.70 -15.09 7.28
CA ILE A 4 -0.07 -13.79 7.56
C ILE A 4 -1.09 -12.67 7.34
N THR A 5 -1.90 -12.81 6.29
CA THR A 5 -2.78 -11.77 5.76
C THR A 5 -4.22 -11.90 6.27
N ARG A 6 -4.63 -13.03 6.83
CA ARG A 6 -6.03 -13.29 7.26
C ARG A 6 -6.58 -12.29 8.28
N ASP A 7 -5.75 -11.79 9.19
CA ASP A 7 -6.14 -10.78 10.19
C ASP A 7 -6.00 -9.34 9.68
N LEU A 8 -5.25 -9.14 8.59
CA LEU A 8 -4.98 -7.81 8.01
C LEU A 8 -5.89 -7.53 6.82
N GLN A 9 -6.47 -8.56 6.22
CA GLN A 9 -7.46 -8.46 5.16
C GLN A 9 -8.74 -7.89 5.74
N GLN A 10 -9.06 -6.67 5.31
CA GLN A 10 -10.34 -6.06 5.54
C GLN A 10 -11.33 -6.57 4.48
N PRO A 11 -12.63 -6.70 4.79
CA PRO A 11 -13.62 -6.99 3.76
C PRO A 11 -13.54 -5.92 2.67
N VAL A 12 -13.36 -6.37 1.43
CA VAL A 12 -13.22 -5.59 0.17
C VAL A 12 -14.11 -4.35 0.16
N PRO A 13 -13.62 -3.19 -0.34
CA PRO A 13 -12.77 -3.06 -1.55
C PRO A 13 -11.24 -2.77 -1.38
N TRP A 14 -10.68 -2.76 -0.18
CA TRP A 14 -9.44 -2.02 0.12
C TRP A 14 -8.11 -2.81 0.20
N THR A 15 -8.11 -4.13 0.00
CA THR A 15 -6.89 -4.97 0.11
C THR A 15 -6.80 -5.97 -1.04
N LEU A 16 -5.76 -5.86 -1.88
CA LEU A 16 -5.47 -6.80 -2.97
C LEU A 16 -4.14 -7.51 -2.71
N LEU A 17 -4.16 -8.84 -2.65
CA LEU A 17 -2.97 -9.66 -2.41
C LEU A 17 -2.75 -10.58 -3.62
N TYR A 18 -1.56 -10.52 -4.23
CA TYR A 18 -1.16 -11.45 -5.28
C TYR A 18 0.30 -11.83 -5.11
N ALA A 19 0.55 -13.12 -4.90
CA ALA A 19 1.89 -13.63 -4.59
C ALA A 19 2.55 -12.77 -3.48
N ASP A 20 3.72 -12.21 -3.76
CA ASP A 20 4.50 -11.38 -2.84
C ASP A 20 4.09 -9.89 -2.84
N ASP A 21 3.13 -9.48 -3.66
CA ASP A 21 2.67 -8.09 -3.78
C ASP A 21 1.36 -7.86 -3.00
N VAL A 22 1.39 -6.85 -2.12
CA VAL A 22 0.23 -6.35 -1.37
C VAL A 22 -0.09 -4.93 -1.80
N MET A 23 -1.35 -4.65 -2.10
CA MET A 23 -1.87 -3.31 -2.36
C MET A 23 -2.84 -2.93 -1.24
N LEU A 24 -2.60 -1.76 -0.65
CA LEU A 24 -3.44 -1.14 0.37
C LEU A 24 -3.99 0.15 -0.20
N ALA A 25 -5.31 0.33 -0.10
CA ALA A 25 -5.98 1.55 -0.49
C ALA A 25 -6.77 2.07 0.71
N CYS A 26 -6.61 3.36 1.03
CA CYS A 26 -7.36 4.04 2.07
C CYS A 26 -7.84 5.39 1.54
N GLU A 27 -8.92 5.90 2.12
CA GLU A 27 -9.44 7.23 1.80
C GLU A 27 -8.64 8.33 2.49
N GLU A 28 -8.04 8.04 3.65
CA GLU A 28 -7.27 9.01 4.44
C GLU A 28 -5.79 8.59 4.56
N LYS A 29 -4.89 9.56 4.44
CA LYS A 29 -3.44 9.37 4.59
C LYS A 29 -3.06 8.78 5.95
N ASP A 30 -3.67 9.25 7.04
CA ASP A 30 -3.36 8.82 8.41
C ASP A 30 -3.74 7.34 8.61
N ASP A 31 -4.90 6.93 8.05
CA ASP A 31 -5.32 5.54 8.03
C ASP A 31 -4.36 4.66 7.21
N LEU A 32 -3.91 5.15 6.04
CA LEU A 32 -2.94 4.44 5.22
C LEU A 32 -1.61 4.23 5.97
N GLU A 33 -1.09 5.26 6.64
CA GLU A 33 0.14 5.15 7.43
C GLU A 33 -0.02 4.14 8.59
N ARG A 34 -1.16 4.16 9.28
CA ARG A 34 -1.49 3.19 10.34
C ARG A 34 -1.58 1.76 9.80
N GLN A 35 -2.27 1.56 8.68
CA GLN A 35 -2.38 0.24 8.07
C GLN A 35 -1.02 -0.28 7.64
N VAL A 36 -0.25 0.52 6.92
CA VAL A 36 1.07 0.13 6.42
C VAL A 36 2.02 -0.21 7.58
N GLN A 37 1.95 0.52 8.69
CA GLN A 37 2.70 0.21 9.90
C GLN A 37 2.28 -1.14 10.49
N ALA A 38 0.97 -1.40 10.63
CA ALA A 38 0.45 -2.69 11.10
C ALA A 38 0.89 -3.87 10.19
N TRP A 39 0.94 -3.64 8.87
CA TRP A 39 1.49 -4.59 7.91
C TRP A 39 2.98 -4.83 8.12
N CYS A 40 3.77 -3.78 8.33
CA CYS A 40 5.21 -3.89 8.61
C CYS A 40 5.47 -4.70 9.89
N ASP A 41 4.77 -4.39 10.98
CA ASP A 41 4.86 -5.11 12.26
C ASP A 41 4.46 -6.57 12.11
N ARG A 42 3.37 -6.87 11.39
CA ARG A 42 2.95 -8.24 11.15
C ARG A 42 3.95 -9.00 10.30
N LEU A 43 4.41 -8.43 9.18
CA LEU A 43 5.42 -9.05 8.32
C LEU A 43 6.69 -9.37 9.12
N ALA A 44 7.13 -8.45 9.99
CA ALA A 44 8.29 -8.66 10.85
C ALA A 44 8.11 -9.86 11.80
N ARG A 45 6.89 -10.09 12.33
CA ARG A 45 6.59 -11.28 13.16
C ARG A 45 6.73 -12.60 12.40
N PHE A 46 6.59 -12.58 11.07
CA PHE A 46 6.83 -13.73 10.21
C PHE A 46 8.23 -13.75 9.58
N GLY A 47 9.13 -12.84 9.99
CA GLY A 47 10.48 -12.73 9.44
C GLY A 47 10.54 -12.13 8.03
N LEU A 48 9.44 -11.54 7.57
CA LEU A 48 9.34 -10.85 6.28
C LEU A 48 9.54 -9.35 6.47
N LYS A 49 10.11 -8.69 5.47
CA LYS A 49 10.31 -7.23 5.48
C LYS A 49 9.74 -6.61 4.23
N LEU A 50 8.96 -5.55 4.40
CA LEU A 50 8.43 -4.78 3.29
C LEU A 50 9.57 -4.06 2.55
N ASN A 51 9.62 -4.20 1.23
CA ASN A 51 10.65 -3.56 0.44
C ASN A 51 10.23 -2.12 0.10
N VAL A 52 10.55 -1.19 0.99
CA VAL A 52 10.19 0.22 0.87
C VAL A 52 10.67 0.83 -0.46
N LYS A 53 11.78 0.35 -1.03
CA LYS A 53 12.28 0.83 -2.34
C LYS A 53 11.40 0.43 -3.53
N LYS A 54 10.65 -0.67 -3.40
CA LYS A 54 9.68 -1.14 -4.41
C LYS A 54 8.25 -0.73 -4.06
N THR A 55 8.04 -0.17 -2.88
CA THR A 55 6.73 0.26 -2.44
C THR A 55 6.53 1.68 -2.96
N GLU A 56 5.48 1.86 -3.73
CA GLU A 56 5.07 3.15 -4.27
C GLU A 56 3.68 3.45 -3.75
N TYR A 57 3.37 4.73 -3.52
CA TYR A 57 2.03 5.15 -3.17
C TYR A 57 1.42 5.96 -4.31
N LEU A 58 0.12 5.75 -4.53
CA LEU A 58 -0.68 6.51 -5.46
C LEU A 58 -1.72 7.28 -4.65
N THR A 59 -1.83 8.59 -4.89
CA THR A 59 -2.92 9.40 -4.36
C THR A 59 -3.72 9.96 -5.53
N THR A 60 -5.04 9.91 -5.43
CA THR A 60 -5.98 10.55 -6.37
C THR A 60 -6.28 11.99 -5.96
N ASP A 61 -5.87 12.40 -4.76
CA ASP A 61 -6.03 13.76 -4.30
C ASP A 61 -4.93 14.65 -4.89
N VAL A 62 -5.37 15.64 -5.68
CA VAL A 62 -4.49 16.57 -6.38
C VAL A 62 -3.85 17.57 -5.40
N ASN A 63 -4.41 17.74 -4.20
CA ASN A 63 -4.00 18.72 -3.21
C ASN A 63 -3.17 18.11 -2.06
N GLU A 64 -3.08 16.78 -1.99
CA GLU A 64 -2.28 16.07 -1.01
C GLU A 64 -0.78 16.24 -1.33
N SER A 65 -0.20 17.22 -0.63
CA SER A 65 1.22 17.60 -0.65
C SER A 65 2.04 16.86 0.43
N GLY A 66 1.43 15.84 1.05
CA GLY A 66 2.06 15.02 2.08
C GLY A 66 2.86 13.87 1.48
N SER A 67 4.05 13.64 2.02
CA SER A 67 4.78 12.40 1.79
C SER A 67 4.34 11.33 2.80
N ILE A 68 4.15 10.10 2.32
CA ILE A 68 3.85 8.94 3.17
C ILE A 68 5.17 8.36 3.65
N LYS A 69 5.32 8.14 4.96
CA LYS A 69 6.55 7.61 5.54
C LYS A 69 6.28 6.26 6.18
N ILE A 70 6.99 5.22 5.72
CA ILE A 70 6.99 3.90 6.36
C ILE A 70 8.29 3.76 7.15
N ASN A 71 8.20 3.55 8.46
CA ASN A 71 9.38 3.30 9.29
C ASN A 71 10.46 4.39 9.12
N GLY A 72 10.03 5.65 8.98
CA GLY A 72 10.89 6.82 8.76
C GLY A 72 11.45 6.99 7.34
N ILE A 73 11.12 6.08 6.41
CA ILE A 73 11.53 6.15 5.01
C ILE A 73 10.37 6.69 4.18
N GLU A 74 10.64 7.73 3.39
CA GLU A 74 9.66 8.34 2.52
C GLU A 74 9.40 7.47 1.29
N LEU A 75 8.12 7.19 1.01
CA LEU A 75 7.71 6.44 -0.16
C LEU A 75 7.80 7.30 -1.42
N ALA A 76 8.12 6.68 -2.54
CA ALA A 76 8.01 7.32 -3.83
C ALA A 76 6.53 7.48 -4.22
N ARG A 77 6.13 8.70 -4.56
CA ARG A 77 4.82 8.97 -5.16
C ARG A 77 4.84 8.52 -6.61
N ALA A 78 3.99 7.56 -6.95
CA ALA A 78 3.71 7.20 -8.32
C ALA A 78 2.53 8.02 -8.85
N SER A 79 2.55 8.33 -10.15
CA SER A 79 1.39 8.92 -10.86
C SER A 79 0.53 7.85 -11.56
N MET A 80 1.07 6.64 -11.69
CA MET A 80 0.41 5.51 -12.33
C MET A 80 0.90 4.21 -11.70
N PHE A 81 -0.02 3.42 -11.16
CA PHE A 81 0.25 2.12 -10.57
C PHE A 81 -0.02 1.02 -11.60
N LYS A 82 0.97 0.18 -11.91
CA LYS A 82 0.76 -0.99 -12.78
C LYS A 82 0.69 -2.25 -11.92
N TYR A 83 -0.47 -2.90 -11.91
CA TYR A 83 -0.70 -4.15 -11.21
C TYR A 83 -1.22 -5.21 -12.19
N LEU A 84 -0.53 -6.35 -12.29
CA LEU A 84 -0.94 -7.49 -13.12
C LEU A 84 -1.32 -7.11 -14.56
N ARG A 85 -0.52 -6.24 -15.20
CA ARG A 85 -0.71 -5.76 -16.57
C ARG A 85 -1.87 -4.74 -16.74
N SER A 86 -2.59 -4.43 -15.67
CA SER A 86 -3.55 -3.32 -15.59
C SER A 86 -2.87 -2.08 -15.02
N ALA A 87 -3.19 -0.90 -15.54
CA ALA A 87 -2.68 0.37 -15.04
C ALA A 87 -3.81 1.17 -14.41
N VAL A 88 -3.58 1.71 -13.21
CA VAL A 88 -4.44 2.69 -12.54
C VAL A 88 -3.69 4.02 -12.53
N ALA A 89 -4.25 5.03 -13.19
CA ALA A 89 -3.72 6.39 -13.17
C ALA A 89 -4.42 7.22 -12.08
N SER A 90 -3.71 8.17 -11.48
CA SER A 90 -4.27 9.11 -10.51
C SER A 90 -5.49 9.91 -11.05
N ASP A 91 -5.59 10.09 -12.37
CA ASP A 91 -6.67 10.84 -13.03
C ASP A 91 -7.98 10.05 -13.19
N GLY A 92 -8.01 8.76 -12.83
CA GLY A 92 -9.20 7.92 -12.97
C GLY A 92 -9.63 7.65 -14.43
N LYS A 93 -8.86 8.08 -15.43
CA LYS A 93 -9.13 7.78 -16.82
C LYS A 93 -8.80 6.33 -17.15
N LYS A 94 -9.84 5.62 -17.59
CA LYS A 94 -9.80 4.29 -18.21
C LYS A 94 -9.24 4.35 -19.62
#